data_AF-A0A924LMR2-F1
#
_entry.id   AF-A0A924LMR2-F1
#
_cell.length_a   1.000
_cell.length_b   1.000
_cell.length_c   1.000
_cell.angle_alpha   90.00
_cell.angle_beta   90.00
_cell.angle_gamma   90.00
#
_symmetry.space_group_name_H-M   'P 1'
#
loop_
_entity.id
_entity.type
_entity.pdbx_description
1 polymer ?
#
loop_
_entity_poly.entity_id
_entity_poly.type
_entity_poly.pdbx_seq_one_letter_code
_entity_poly.pdbx_strand_id
1 'polypeptide(L)'
;MIRSTRLAVGLTTAAVVLGAGLSTAYAAPAPAFDVQANSPQIAHPLGDTTGVFPNNKQNEPTIAVTPDGVHLVAGANDEQEQPDCGPGPRRGLTALPSNCSFFDGVGTDGVYVSSDGGRSWTNTGLIDRQAAWLASPFVSDGDPVVGFGPGPDGRGGFTATSPRVYYQSLASYKAGQSPFNGGFGGA
;
A
#
# COMPACT_ATOMS: atom_id res chain seq x y z
N MET A 1 -95.52 40.98 -8.12
CA MET A 1 -94.49 42.04 -8.02
C MET A 1 -93.59 41.61 -6.86
N ILE A 2 -92.31 41.25 -7.00
CA ILE A 2 -91.19 41.81 -7.77
C ILE A 2 -90.24 40.65 -8.14
N ARG A 3 -89.72 40.65 -9.38
CA ARG A 3 -88.62 39.78 -9.84
C ARG A 3 -87.30 40.31 -9.25
N SER A 4 -86.38 39.42 -8.88
CA SER A 4 -84.96 39.77 -8.78
C SER A 4 -84.08 38.54 -9.02
N THR A 5 -83.48 38.51 -10.20
CA THR A 5 -82.36 37.66 -10.62
C THR A 5 -81.04 38.35 -10.25
N ARG A 6 -80.11 37.64 -9.58
CA ARG A 6 -78.66 37.92 -9.57
C ARG A 6 -77.92 36.58 -9.44
N LEU A 7 -77.29 36.11 -10.51
CA LEU A 7 -75.88 36.27 -10.91
C LEU A 7 -74.92 35.35 -10.15
N ALA A 8 -74.30 34.43 -10.90
CA ALA A 8 -73.38 33.39 -10.44
C ALA A 8 -72.02 33.95 -10.00
N VAL A 9 -71.39 33.28 -9.02
CA VAL A 9 -69.94 33.33 -8.81
C VAL A 9 -69.49 31.89 -8.56
N GLY A 10 -68.70 31.36 -9.49
CA GLY A 10 -68.07 30.05 -9.39
C GLY A 10 -66.93 30.07 -8.38
N LEU A 11 -66.77 28.97 -7.65
CA LEU A 11 -65.54 28.65 -6.94
C LEU A 11 -65.15 27.23 -7.33
N THR A 12 -64.40 27.10 -8.42
CA THR A 12 -63.67 25.87 -8.71
C THR A 12 -62.50 25.80 -7.73
N THR A 13 -62.61 24.94 -6.73
CA THR A 13 -61.48 24.52 -5.89
C THR A 13 -60.45 23.83 -6.77
N ALA A 14 -59.43 24.58 -7.20
CA ALA A 14 -58.22 24.00 -7.76
C ALA A 14 -57.47 23.30 -6.62
N ALA A 15 -57.52 21.97 -6.58
CA ALA A 15 -56.66 21.18 -5.74
C ALA A 15 -55.22 21.32 -6.26
N VAL A 16 -54.45 22.20 -5.62
CA VAL A 16 -53.00 22.25 -5.80
C VAL A 16 -52.43 21.01 -5.15
N VAL A 17 -52.23 19.95 -5.94
CA VAL A 17 -51.40 18.82 -5.54
C VAL A 17 -49.97 19.33 -5.54
N LEU A 18 -49.46 19.77 -4.38
CA LEU A 18 -48.02 19.86 -4.16
C LEU A 18 -47.47 18.44 -4.23
N GLY A 19 -47.05 18.03 -5.43
CA GLY A 19 -46.18 16.88 -5.60
C GLY A 19 -44.84 17.19 -4.93
N ALA A 20 -44.74 16.91 -3.64
CA ALA A 20 -43.44 16.78 -2.98
C ALA A 20 -42.76 15.56 -3.60
N GLY A 21 -42.08 15.78 -4.72
CA GLY A 21 -41.17 14.81 -5.28
C GLY A 21 -40.08 14.56 -4.24
N LEU A 22 -40.19 13.47 -3.48
CA LEU A 22 -39.05 12.88 -2.81
C LEU A 22 -38.10 12.42 -3.92
N SER A 23 -37.23 13.31 -4.36
CA SER A 23 -36.01 12.93 -5.06
C SER A 23 -35.15 12.21 -4.03
N THR A 24 -35.27 10.89 -3.96
CA THR A 24 -34.20 10.08 -3.39
C THR A 24 -32.99 10.30 -4.28
N ALA A 25 -32.14 11.25 -3.90
CA ALA A 25 -30.80 11.34 -4.45
C ALA A 25 -30.10 10.04 -4.08
N TYR A 26 -30.12 9.07 -4.98
CA TYR A 26 -29.16 7.99 -4.94
C TYR A 26 -27.80 8.66 -5.05
N ALA A 27 -27.09 8.77 -3.93
CA ALA A 27 -25.67 9.01 -3.98
C ALA A 27 -25.10 7.84 -4.79
N ALA A 28 -24.75 8.10 -6.06
CA ALA A 28 -23.96 7.15 -6.80
C ALA A 28 -22.74 6.84 -5.92
N PRO A 29 -22.37 5.57 -5.72
CA PRO A 29 -21.11 5.26 -5.05
C PRO A 29 -20.04 6.06 -5.78
N ALA A 30 -19.28 6.87 -5.03
CA ALA A 30 -18.10 7.51 -5.59
C ALA A 30 -17.29 6.41 -6.30
N PRO A 31 -16.80 6.64 -7.53
CA PRO A 31 -16.00 5.63 -8.20
C PRO A 31 -14.89 5.21 -7.23
N ALA A 32 -14.77 3.91 -6.99
CA ALA A 32 -13.59 3.40 -6.29
C ALA A 32 -12.39 3.84 -7.14
N PHE A 33 -11.62 4.80 -6.62
CA PHE A 33 -10.34 5.14 -7.24
C PHE A 33 -9.43 3.95 -6.98
N ASP A 34 -9.13 3.19 -8.04
CA ASP A 34 -8.09 2.15 -7.98
C ASP A 34 -6.74 2.85 -7.91
N VAL A 35 -6.24 3.03 -6.69
CA VAL A 35 -4.93 3.62 -6.40
C VAL A 35 -4.04 2.51 -5.85
N GLN A 36 -2.92 2.29 -6.53
CA GLN A 36 -1.93 1.27 -6.18
C GLN A 36 -0.66 1.94 -5.66
N ALA A 37 -0.21 1.55 -4.45
CA ALA A 37 0.96 2.17 -3.82
C ALA A 37 2.26 1.91 -4.59
N ASN A 38 2.34 0.78 -5.28
CA ASN A 38 3.46 0.36 -6.11
C ASN A 38 3.28 0.74 -7.60
N SER A 39 2.44 1.72 -7.94
CA SER A 39 2.26 2.19 -9.33
C SER A 39 2.99 3.52 -9.59
N PRO A 40 3.85 3.60 -10.62
CA PRO A 40 4.28 2.51 -11.48
C PRO A 40 5.16 1.52 -10.72
N GLN A 41 5.05 0.24 -11.11
CA GLN A 41 5.96 -0.79 -10.64
C GLN A 41 7.37 -0.52 -11.17
N ILE A 42 8.41 -0.97 -10.45
CA ILE A 42 9.77 -0.87 -10.96
C ILE A 42 9.84 -1.67 -12.27
N ALA A 43 10.16 -0.97 -13.36
CA ALA A 43 10.21 -1.56 -14.69
C ALA A 43 11.48 -2.40 -14.84
N HIS A 44 11.34 -3.64 -15.29
CA HIS A 44 12.48 -4.51 -15.55
C HIS A 44 12.75 -4.67 -17.05
N PRO A 45 14.02 -4.57 -17.48
CA PRO A 45 14.40 -4.57 -18.89
C PRO A 45 14.18 -5.90 -19.62
N LEU A 46 13.79 -6.97 -18.92
CA LEU A 46 13.52 -8.30 -19.48
C LEU A 46 12.07 -8.76 -19.35
N GLY A 47 11.15 -7.86 -18.95
CA GLY A 47 9.73 -8.18 -18.81
C GLY A 47 9.04 -8.39 -20.17
N ASP A 48 9.26 -9.55 -20.81
CA ASP A 48 8.31 -10.06 -21.77
C ASP A 48 7.09 -10.63 -21.02
N THR A 49 5.93 -10.60 -21.67
CA THR A 49 4.63 -10.93 -21.05
C THR A 49 4.42 -12.45 -20.82
N THR A 50 5.48 -13.26 -20.69
CA THR A 50 5.39 -14.72 -20.46
C THR A 50 5.65 -15.16 -19.01
N GLY A 51 5.99 -14.22 -18.11
CA GLY A 51 6.01 -14.35 -16.64
C GLY A 51 6.19 -15.74 -16.01
N VAL A 52 7.42 -16.04 -15.55
CA VAL A 52 7.70 -17.08 -14.54
C VAL A 52 8.26 -16.34 -13.31
N PHE A 53 7.39 -16.01 -12.35
CA PHE A 53 7.66 -15.14 -11.17
C PHE A 53 8.81 -15.60 -10.27
N PRO A 54 9.57 -14.74 -9.53
CA PRO A 54 9.22 -13.35 -9.26
C PRO A 54 10.35 -12.33 -9.40
N ASN A 55 10.06 -11.32 -10.19
CA ASN A 55 10.72 -10.04 -10.18
C ASN A 55 9.64 -9.01 -9.91
N ASN A 56 9.81 -8.18 -8.87
CA ASN A 56 8.82 -7.21 -8.42
C ASN A 56 7.44 -7.87 -8.13
N LYS A 57 7.43 -9.01 -7.44
CA LYS A 57 6.22 -9.66 -6.90
C LYS A 57 5.86 -9.02 -5.56
N GLN A 58 4.57 -8.73 -5.38
CA GLN A 58 4.02 -8.22 -4.12
C GLN A 58 3.20 -9.28 -3.38
N ASN A 59 3.49 -9.50 -2.10
CA ASN A 59 2.64 -10.24 -1.16
C ASN A 59 2.80 -9.67 0.26
N GLU A 60 1.98 -10.16 1.20
CA GLU A 60 2.02 -9.77 2.62
C GLU A 60 2.03 -8.25 2.86
N PRO A 61 1.05 -7.50 2.31
CA PRO A 61 1.05 -6.05 2.46
C PRO A 61 0.63 -5.62 3.88
N THR A 62 1.17 -4.47 4.28
CA THR A 62 0.80 -3.73 5.48
C THR A 62 0.62 -2.25 5.16
N ILE A 63 -0.17 -1.55 5.97
CA ILE A 63 -0.39 -0.11 5.83
C ILE A 63 -0.69 0.51 7.21
N ALA A 64 -0.12 1.68 7.43
CA ALA A 64 -0.43 2.52 8.58
C ALA A 64 -0.80 3.92 8.12
N VAL A 65 -1.66 4.57 8.89
CA VAL A 65 -2.17 5.93 8.64
C VAL A 65 -1.99 6.75 9.91
N THR A 66 -1.51 7.98 9.78
CA THR A 66 -1.45 8.93 10.89
C THR A 66 -2.84 9.38 11.32
N PRO A 67 -3.05 9.84 12.58
CA PRO A 67 -4.36 10.29 13.04
C PRO A 67 -5.00 11.44 12.25
N ASP A 68 -4.21 12.22 11.50
CA ASP A 68 -4.71 13.27 10.61
C ASP A 68 -5.32 12.74 9.30
N GLY A 69 -5.13 11.45 9.00
CA GLY A 69 -5.61 10.81 7.76
C GLY A 69 -4.88 11.24 6.49
N VAL A 70 -3.75 11.97 6.61
CA VAL A 70 -3.02 12.56 5.48
C VAL A 70 -1.74 11.79 5.17
N HIS A 71 -1.01 11.34 6.20
CA HIS A 71 0.25 10.64 6.03
C HIS A 71 0.09 9.13 6.18
N LEU A 72 0.54 8.40 5.17
CA LEU A 72 0.47 6.94 5.15
C LEU A 72 1.84 6.36 4.83
N VAL A 73 2.12 5.21 5.43
CA VAL A 73 3.26 4.37 5.05
C VAL A 73 2.72 2.97 4.85
N ALA A 74 3.07 2.37 3.71
CA ALA A 74 2.77 0.99 3.38
C ALA A 74 4.07 0.21 3.20
N GLY A 75 3.99 -1.08 3.48
CA GLY A 75 5.04 -2.05 3.19
C GLY A 75 4.44 -3.26 2.50
N ALA A 76 5.23 -3.96 1.70
CA ALA A 76 4.91 -5.29 1.19
C ALA A 76 6.22 -6.03 1.00
N ASN A 77 6.16 -7.36 0.99
CA ASN A 77 7.21 -8.12 0.32
C ASN A 77 7.12 -7.68 -1.13
N ASP A 78 8.03 -6.83 -1.57
CA ASP A 78 8.16 -6.31 -2.91
C ASP A 78 9.55 -6.63 -3.42
N GLU A 79 9.63 -7.66 -4.24
CA GLU A 79 10.86 -8.28 -4.68
C GLU A 79 11.55 -7.47 -5.81
N GLN A 80 11.61 -6.15 -5.67
CA GLN A 80 12.06 -5.17 -6.69
C GLN A 80 13.48 -5.43 -7.21
N GLU A 81 14.34 -6.08 -6.42
CA GLU A 81 15.73 -6.36 -6.78
C GLU A 81 16.03 -7.86 -6.92
N GLN A 82 15.04 -8.72 -6.66
CA GLN A 82 15.18 -10.15 -6.91
C GLN A 82 15.21 -10.41 -8.43
N PRO A 83 16.08 -11.31 -8.90
CA PRO A 83 16.12 -11.62 -10.31
C PRO A 83 14.98 -12.55 -10.72
N ASP A 84 14.62 -12.46 -12.00
CA ASP A 84 13.67 -13.36 -12.66
C ASP A 84 13.93 -14.84 -12.34
N CYS A 85 12.88 -15.66 -12.37
CA CYS A 85 13.07 -17.11 -12.30
C CYS A 85 13.65 -17.69 -13.56
N GLY A 86 14.14 -18.91 -13.39
CA GLY A 86 14.60 -19.71 -14.50
C GLY A 86 16.01 -19.37 -14.95
N PRO A 87 16.40 -19.85 -16.13
CA PRO A 87 17.69 -19.53 -16.73
C PRO A 87 17.89 -18.02 -16.89
N GLY A 88 19.09 -17.53 -16.57
CA GLY A 88 19.42 -16.13 -16.80
C GLY A 88 20.81 -15.74 -16.32
N PRO A 89 21.22 -14.48 -16.51
CA PRO A 89 22.56 -14.01 -16.12
C PRO A 89 22.86 -14.17 -14.63
N ARG A 90 21.81 -14.16 -13.78
CA ARG A 90 21.94 -14.24 -12.32
C ARG A 90 21.88 -15.68 -11.80
N ARG A 91 20.98 -16.52 -12.33
CA ARG A 91 20.78 -17.93 -11.92
C ARG A 91 21.61 -18.93 -12.74
N GLY A 92 22.21 -18.50 -13.85
CA GLY A 92 22.92 -19.35 -14.80
C GLY A 92 22.03 -19.87 -15.92
N LEU A 93 22.63 -20.23 -17.07
CA LEU A 93 21.90 -20.69 -18.27
C LEU A 93 21.27 -22.08 -18.12
N THR A 94 21.64 -22.83 -17.09
CA THR A 94 21.18 -24.21 -16.84
C THR A 94 20.17 -24.32 -15.70
N ALA A 95 19.75 -23.19 -15.11
CA ALA A 95 18.77 -23.22 -14.03
C ALA A 95 17.43 -23.79 -14.53
N LEU A 96 16.72 -24.52 -13.68
CA LEU A 96 15.36 -24.97 -14.01
C LEU A 96 14.46 -23.75 -14.18
N PRO A 97 13.54 -23.73 -15.17
CA PRO A 97 12.58 -22.63 -15.33
C PRO A 97 11.79 -22.29 -14.07
N SER A 98 11.52 -23.29 -13.22
CA SER A 98 10.81 -23.13 -11.95
C SER A 98 11.69 -22.66 -10.78
N ASN A 99 12.99 -22.42 -10.98
CA ASN A 99 13.86 -21.97 -9.90
C ASN A 99 13.60 -20.49 -9.59
N CYS A 100 13.00 -20.30 -8.41
CA CYS A 100 12.53 -19.02 -7.90
C CYS A 100 13.02 -18.70 -6.50
N SER A 101 14.11 -19.37 -6.10
CA SER A 101 14.70 -19.16 -4.78
C SER A 101 15.14 -17.70 -4.63
N PHE A 102 14.93 -17.11 -3.46
CA PHE A 102 15.48 -15.79 -3.13
C PHE A 102 17.01 -15.82 -3.24
N PHE A 103 17.59 -14.69 -3.66
CA PHE A 103 19.03 -14.50 -3.63
C PHE A 103 19.48 -13.96 -2.28
N ASP A 104 20.48 -14.61 -1.68
CA ASP A 104 21.10 -14.16 -0.44
C ASP A 104 21.58 -12.70 -0.56
N GLY A 105 21.29 -11.91 0.48
CA GLY A 105 21.70 -10.51 0.53
C GLY A 105 20.94 -9.57 -0.40
N VAL A 106 19.86 -10.03 -1.04
CA VAL A 106 18.92 -9.20 -1.79
C VAL A 106 17.65 -9.04 -0.96
N GLY A 107 17.35 -7.80 -0.56
CA GLY A 107 16.17 -7.50 0.24
C GLY A 107 14.86 -7.70 -0.52
N THR A 108 13.78 -7.85 0.24
CA THR A 108 12.45 -8.13 -0.30
C THR A 108 11.38 -7.14 0.15
N ASP A 109 11.70 -6.10 0.93
CA ASP A 109 10.67 -5.28 1.55
C ASP A 109 10.58 -3.89 0.93
N GLY A 110 9.53 -3.67 0.14
CA GLY A 110 9.22 -2.36 -0.43
C GLY A 110 8.64 -1.41 0.62
N VAL A 111 8.94 -0.12 0.48
CA VAL A 111 8.37 0.94 1.32
C VAL A 111 7.73 2.01 0.44
N TYR A 112 6.45 2.30 0.71
CA TYR A 112 5.68 3.31 -0.01
C TYR A 112 5.13 4.34 0.95
N VAL A 113 5.13 5.61 0.53
CA VAL A 113 4.64 6.72 1.37
C VAL A 113 3.61 7.55 0.63
N SER A 114 2.64 8.08 1.37
CA SER A 114 1.65 9.04 0.86
C SER A 114 1.55 10.23 1.82
N SER A 115 1.30 11.41 1.26
CA SER A 115 1.09 12.66 1.99
C SER A 115 -0.20 13.37 1.58
N ASP A 116 -1.11 12.68 0.92
CA ASP A 116 -2.38 13.22 0.40
C ASP A 116 -3.58 12.33 0.74
N GLY A 117 -3.47 11.52 1.80
CA GLY A 117 -4.51 10.60 2.22
C GLY A 117 -4.65 9.38 1.32
N GLY A 118 -3.55 8.92 0.71
CA GLY A 118 -3.51 7.72 -0.13
C GLY A 118 -4.04 7.92 -1.55
N ARG A 119 -4.16 9.17 -2.02
CA ARG A 119 -4.58 9.49 -3.41
C ARG A 119 -3.42 9.30 -4.38
N SER A 120 -2.20 9.54 -3.92
CA SER A 120 -0.96 9.23 -4.63
C SER A 120 0.08 8.65 -3.67
N TRP A 121 1.01 7.89 -4.24
CA TRP A 121 2.04 7.17 -3.50
C TRP A 121 3.40 7.39 -4.14
N THR A 122 4.43 7.40 -3.30
CA THR A 122 5.83 7.39 -3.71
C THR A 122 6.44 6.06 -3.28
N ASN A 123 6.93 5.27 -4.23
CA ASN A 123 7.80 4.14 -3.95
C ASN A 123 9.18 4.67 -3.53
N THR A 124 9.57 4.38 -2.28
CA THR A 124 10.87 4.81 -1.72
C THR A 124 11.97 3.76 -1.89
N GLY A 125 11.66 2.67 -2.60
CA GLY A 125 12.53 1.52 -2.81
C GLY A 125 12.45 0.51 -1.67
N LEU A 126 13.40 -0.41 -1.65
CA LEU A 126 13.56 -1.39 -0.59
C LEU A 126 14.00 -0.73 0.72
N ILE A 127 13.53 -1.25 1.85
CA ILE A 127 13.95 -0.77 3.17
C ILE A 127 15.46 -0.91 3.38
N ASP A 128 16.09 -1.89 2.74
CA ASP A 128 17.53 -2.15 2.73
C ASP A 128 18.37 -0.98 2.19
N ARG A 129 17.75 -0.09 1.41
CA ARG A 129 18.41 1.11 0.87
C ARG A 129 18.30 2.31 1.82
N GLN A 130 17.55 2.20 2.92
CA GLN A 130 17.46 3.25 3.92
C GLN A 130 18.68 3.26 4.83
N ALA A 131 19.12 4.45 5.25
CA ALA A 131 20.38 4.65 5.96
C ALA A 131 20.54 3.77 7.22
N ALA A 132 19.47 3.57 7.98
CA ALA A 132 19.50 2.74 9.19
C ALA A 132 19.74 1.25 8.87
N TRP A 133 19.12 0.73 7.80
CA TRP A 133 19.30 -0.65 7.36
C TRP A 133 20.64 -0.87 6.67
N LEU A 134 21.11 0.10 5.88
CA LEU A 134 22.47 0.09 5.32
C LEU A 134 23.53 -0.04 6.40
N ALA A 135 23.39 0.70 7.51
CA ALA A 135 24.29 0.65 8.66
C ALA A 135 24.08 -0.59 9.56
N SER A 136 22.97 -1.31 9.41
CA SER A 136 22.66 -2.52 10.18
C SER A 136 23.39 -3.76 9.62
N PRO A 137 23.49 -4.85 10.39
CA PRO A 137 23.99 -6.13 9.88
C PRO A 137 22.93 -6.95 9.13
N PHE A 138 21.76 -6.38 8.83
CA PHE A 138 20.58 -7.12 8.37
C PHE A 138 20.18 -6.81 6.92
N VAL A 139 19.61 -7.81 6.25
CA VAL A 139 18.86 -7.68 4.99
C VAL A 139 17.40 -8.09 5.25
N SER A 140 16.44 -7.43 4.61
CA SER A 140 15.01 -7.75 4.76
C SER A 140 14.65 -9.07 4.08
N ASP A 141 13.79 -9.86 4.73
CA ASP A 141 13.34 -11.19 4.29
C ASP A 141 11.80 -11.30 4.13
N GLY A 142 11.04 -10.22 4.33
CA GLY A 142 9.57 -10.22 4.16
C GLY A 142 8.78 -9.93 5.43
N ASP A 143 7.45 -10.08 5.32
CA ASP A 143 6.45 -9.84 6.36
C ASP A 143 6.53 -8.46 7.01
N PRO A 144 6.44 -7.36 6.23
CA PRO A 144 6.50 -6.04 6.79
C PRO A 144 5.30 -5.76 7.67
N VAL A 145 5.56 -5.12 8.81
CA VAL A 145 4.55 -4.58 9.72
C VAL A 145 4.88 -3.11 9.96
N VAL A 146 3.93 -2.25 9.63
CA VAL A 146 4.08 -0.81 9.79
C VAL A 146 3.08 -0.29 10.82
N GLY A 147 3.53 0.62 11.69
CA GLY A 147 2.67 1.28 12.68
C GLY A 147 3.15 2.67 13.04
N PHE A 148 2.22 3.59 13.27
CA PHE A 148 2.54 4.90 13.86
C PHE A 148 2.41 4.85 15.38
N GLY A 149 3.34 5.48 16.09
CA GLY A 149 3.34 5.50 17.55
C GLY A 149 4.12 6.67 18.15
N PRO A 150 4.13 6.79 19.49
CA PRO A 150 4.95 7.79 20.17
C PRO A 150 6.43 7.52 19.88
N GLY A 151 7.26 8.56 19.79
CA GLY A 151 8.70 8.41 19.56
C GLY A 151 9.50 8.31 20.85
N PRO A 152 10.75 7.82 20.80
CA PRO A 152 11.62 7.78 21.98
C PRO A 152 11.87 9.18 22.56
N ASP A 153 11.83 9.30 23.88
CA ASP A 153 12.04 10.57 24.59
C ASP A 153 13.50 10.87 24.97
N GLY A 154 14.42 9.96 24.62
CA GLY A 154 15.84 10.05 24.97
C GLY A 154 16.17 9.70 26.44
N ARG A 155 15.17 9.31 27.24
CA ARG A 155 15.28 8.93 28.67
C ARG A 155 14.89 7.47 28.91
N GLY A 156 14.75 6.67 27.85
CA GLY A 156 14.32 5.27 27.90
C GLY A 156 12.79 5.08 27.84
N GLY A 157 12.02 6.15 27.63
CA GLY A 157 10.58 6.11 27.45
C GLY A 157 10.15 6.56 26.05
N PHE A 158 8.85 6.78 25.90
CA PHE A 158 8.22 7.27 24.68
C PHE A 158 7.37 8.52 24.96
N THR A 159 7.31 9.43 24.00
CA THR A 159 6.51 10.65 24.04
C THR A 159 5.61 10.78 22.81
N ALA A 160 4.37 11.23 23.03
CA ALA A 160 3.43 11.53 21.95
C ALA A 160 3.79 12.81 21.18
N THR A 161 4.68 13.66 21.69
CA THR A 161 5.05 14.96 21.07
C THR A 161 6.04 14.82 19.91
N SER A 162 6.59 13.62 19.70
CA SER A 162 7.50 13.32 18.60
C SER A 162 7.10 11.97 17.99
N PRO A 163 5.92 11.87 17.35
CA PRO A 163 5.45 10.61 16.79
C PRO A 163 6.37 10.12 15.68
N ARG A 164 6.44 8.81 15.50
CA ARG A 164 7.26 8.14 14.48
C ARG A 164 6.48 7.01 13.82
N VAL A 165 6.91 6.66 12.61
CA VAL A 165 6.58 5.38 12.00
C VAL A 165 7.58 4.33 12.47
N TYR A 166 7.08 3.15 12.78
CA TYR A 166 7.83 1.94 13.07
C TYR A 166 7.61 0.99 11.90
N TYR A 167 8.71 0.45 11.38
CA TYR A 167 8.71 -0.58 10.35
C TYR A 167 9.45 -1.79 10.91
N GLN A 168 8.77 -2.92 10.96
CA GLN A 168 9.33 -4.20 11.34
C GLN A 168 9.21 -5.15 10.16
N SER A 169 10.14 -6.10 10.06
CA SER A 169 10.22 -7.09 9.00
C SER A 169 10.99 -8.31 9.52
N LEU A 170 10.79 -9.47 8.90
CA LEU A 170 11.75 -10.57 9.02
C LEU A 170 13.09 -10.15 8.40
N ALA A 171 14.17 -10.64 8.98
CA ALA A 171 15.49 -10.25 8.51
C ALA A 171 16.51 -11.37 8.72
N SER A 172 17.42 -11.48 7.76
CA SER A 172 18.61 -12.32 7.85
C SER A 172 19.87 -11.47 7.99
N TYR A 173 20.96 -12.09 8.43
CA TYR A 173 22.25 -11.42 8.49
C TYR A 173 22.83 -11.26 7.09
N LYS A 174 23.37 -10.07 6.82
CA LYS A 174 24.27 -9.86 5.67
C LYS A 174 25.43 -10.85 5.74
N ALA A 175 25.96 -11.23 4.58
CA ALA A 175 27.07 -12.16 4.47
C ALA A 175 28.23 -11.78 5.40
N GLY A 176 28.63 -12.72 6.27
CA GLY A 176 29.72 -12.53 7.24
C GLY A 176 29.40 -11.64 8.44
N GLN A 177 28.16 -11.16 8.61
CA GLN A 177 27.75 -10.32 9.74
C GLN A 177 27.01 -11.08 10.85
N SER A 178 26.77 -12.39 10.67
CA SER A 178 26.17 -13.23 11.70
C SER A 178 27.10 -13.34 12.92
N PRO A 179 26.62 -13.05 14.15
CA PRO A 179 27.39 -13.27 15.38
C PRO A 179 27.51 -14.76 15.72
N PHE A 180 26.67 -15.60 15.11
CA PHE A 180 26.75 -17.05 15.22
C PHE A 180 27.70 -17.55 14.14
N ASN A 181 28.98 -17.65 14.52
CA ASN A 181 30.04 -18.15 13.67
C ASN A 181 29.98 -19.68 13.61
N GLY A 182 29.13 -20.22 12.74
CA GLY A 182 28.94 -21.66 12.58
C GLY A 182 27.81 -21.95 11.61
N GLY A 183 28.16 -22.33 10.37
CA GLY A 183 27.21 -22.51 9.29
C GLY A 183 26.08 -23.48 9.62
N PHE A 184 24.92 -23.21 9.06
CA PHE A 184 24.11 -24.30 8.56
C PHE A 184 24.88 -24.90 7.39
N GLY A 185 25.80 -25.83 7.70
CA GLY A 185 26.26 -26.78 6.71
C GLY A 185 25.03 -27.39 6.07
N GLY A 186 24.95 -27.33 4.74
CA GLY A 186 23.83 -27.86 3.99
C GLY A 186 23.47 -29.27 4.44
N ALA A 187 22.16 -29.49 4.56
CA ALA A 187 21.55 -30.80 4.46
C ALA A 187 20.70 -30.79 3.19
#